data_AF-A0A445CI43-F1
#
_entry.id   AF-A0A445CI43-F1
#
_cell.length_a   1.000
_cell.length_b   1.000
_cell.length_c   1.000
_cell.angle_alpha   90.00
_cell.angle_beta   90.00
_cell.angle_gamma   90.00
#
_symmetry.space_group_name_H-M   'P 1'
#
loop_
_entity.id
_entity.type
_entity.pdbx_description
1 polymer ?
#
loop_
_entity_poly.entity_id
_entity_poly.type
_entity_poly.pdbx_seq_one_letter_code
_entity_poly.pdbx_strand_id
1 'polypeptide(L)'
;MAKGKATSKLNIAIIHPDLGIGGAERLIVDAAVELASYGHKVHIFTAHHDKNRCFEETISGTFPVTVYGSFLPRHVFYRLHALCAYLRCLFVAFCMLFMWPSFDVIIADQVSVVIPILKLKRSAKIVFYCHFPDLLLAQHTTFLRKLYRTPIDYVEEVTTGMADLILVNSNFTASTFANTFIHLNAKGIRPAVLYPAVNVDQFKEPSSFK
;
A
#
# COMPACT_ATOMS: atom_id res chain seq x y z
N MET A 1 18.66 -2.23 -26.13
CA MET A 1 18.78 -1.22 -25.07
C MET A 1 18.09 0.07 -25.54
N ALA A 2 16.84 0.28 -25.14
CA ALA A 2 16.17 1.55 -25.40
C ALA A 2 16.70 2.59 -24.41
N LYS A 3 17.44 3.60 -24.90
CA LYS A 3 17.79 4.78 -24.08
C LYS A 3 16.48 5.51 -23.77
N GLY A 4 15.97 5.29 -22.56
CA GLY A 4 14.77 5.94 -22.06
C GLY A 4 14.92 7.46 -22.02
N LYS A 5 13.89 8.16 -22.47
CA LYS A 5 13.70 9.60 -22.33
C LYS A 5 13.99 9.97 -20.87
N ALA A 6 14.87 10.94 -20.61
CA ALA A 6 15.21 11.34 -19.24
C ALA A 6 13.92 11.74 -18.48
N THR A 7 13.44 10.86 -17.62
CA THR A 7 12.29 11.12 -16.76
C THR A 7 12.72 12.13 -15.71
N SER A 8 11.89 13.13 -15.43
CA SER A 8 12.14 14.06 -14.32
C SER A 8 12.25 13.26 -13.02
N LYS A 9 13.29 13.52 -12.23
CA LYS A 9 13.42 12.92 -10.90
C LYS A 9 12.24 13.37 -10.04
N LEU A 10 11.57 12.41 -9.39
CA LEU A 10 10.39 12.64 -8.56
C LEU A 10 10.71 12.35 -7.11
N ASN A 11 10.04 13.04 -6.20
CA ASN A 11 9.98 12.73 -4.78
C ASN A 11 8.76 11.86 -4.52
N ILE A 12 8.99 10.62 -4.12
CA ILE A 12 7.97 9.58 -3.99
C ILE A 12 7.90 9.14 -2.53
N ALA A 13 6.72 9.25 -1.93
CA ALA A 13 6.44 8.59 -0.66
C ALA A 13 5.70 7.28 -0.90
N ILE A 14 6.00 6.27 -0.09
CA ILE A 14 5.22 5.04 -0.04
C ILE A 14 4.70 4.87 1.38
N ILE A 15 3.40 4.67 1.56
CA ILE A 15 2.78 4.37 2.85
C ILE A 15 2.29 2.92 2.85
N HIS A 16 2.79 2.15 3.82
CA HIS A 16 2.43 0.75 4.00
C HIS A 16 2.16 0.47 5.50
N PRO A 17 1.19 -0.37 5.89
CA PRO A 17 0.79 -0.51 7.29
C PRO A 17 1.88 -1.04 8.24
N ASP A 18 2.62 -2.07 7.83
CA ASP A 18 3.59 -2.76 8.68
C ASP A 18 4.70 -3.35 7.81
N LEU A 19 5.97 -3.08 8.11
CA LEU A 19 7.10 -3.67 7.37
C LEU A 19 7.63 -4.87 8.13
N GLY A 20 7.10 -6.05 7.78
CA GLY A 20 7.61 -7.34 8.19
C GLY A 20 8.10 -8.17 7.00
N ILE A 21 7.78 -9.47 7.02
CA ILE A 21 8.03 -10.38 5.91
C ILE A 21 6.68 -10.91 5.43
N GLY A 22 6.29 -10.50 4.22
CA GLY A 22 5.07 -10.92 3.56
C GLY A 22 5.07 -10.51 2.09
N GLY A 23 4.07 -10.98 1.35
CA GLY A 23 3.99 -10.76 -0.10
C GLY A 23 3.67 -9.31 -0.48
N ALA A 24 2.89 -8.60 0.35
CA ALA A 24 2.59 -7.19 0.12
C ALA A 24 3.81 -6.31 0.41
N GLU A 25 4.47 -6.59 1.52
CA GLU A 25 5.73 -5.97 1.92
C GLU A 25 6.79 -6.14 0.83
N ARG A 26 6.96 -7.36 0.29
CA ARG A 26 7.92 -7.62 -0.80
C ARG A 26 7.64 -6.74 -2.02
N LEU A 27 6.38 -6.67 -2.45
CA LEU A 27 5.98 -5.85 -3.60
C LEU A 27 6.33 -4.38 -3.39
N ILE A 28 6.04 -3.84 -2.20
CA ILE A 28 6.34 -2.45 -1.87
C ILE A 28 7.85 -2.20 -1.81
N VAL A 29 8.61 -3.14 -1.24
CA VAL A 29 10.07 -3.05 -1.20
C VAL A 29 10.68 -3.12 -2.61
N ASP A 30 10.22 -4.04 -3.47
CA ASP A 30 10.64 -4.12 -4.89
C ASP A 30 10.37 -2.81 -5.63
N ALA A 31 9.16 -2.26 -5.49
CA ALA A 31 8.81 -1.00 -6.11
C ALA A 31 9.73 0.14 -5.63
N ALA A 32 10.06 0.19 -4.33
CA ALA A 32 10.94 1.20 -3.77
C ALA A 32 12.38 1.07 -4.28
N VAL A 33 12.92 -0.15 -4.35
CA VAL A 33 14.25 -0.43 -4.90
C VAL A 33 14.34 0.00 -6.36
N GLU A 34 13.37 -0.41 -7.18
CA GLU A 34 13.37 -0.07 -8.60
C GLU A 34 13.21 1.43 -8.81
N LEU A 35 12.26 2.10 -8.14
CA LEU A 35 12.11 3.55 -8.27
C LEU A 35 13.39 4.30 -7.84
N ALA A 36 14.07 3.85 -6.80
CA ALA A 36 15.36 4.40 -6.39
C ALA A 36 16.46 4.15 -7.44
N SER A 37 16.49 2.97 -8.07
CA SER A 37 17.46 2.61 -9.12
C SER A 37 17.31 3.48 -10.38
N TYR A 38 16.07 3.91 -10.69
CA TYR A 38 15.78 4.89 -11.74
C TYR A 38 16.08 6.34 -11.33
N GLY A 39 16.60 6.57 -10.12
CA GLY A 39 17.07 7.88 -9.64
C GLY A 39 15.98 8.77 -9.02
N HIS A 40 14.81 8.20 -8.70
CA HIS A 40 13.79 8.90 -7.91
C HIS A 40 14.18 8.95 -6.43
N LYS A 41 13.74 9.99 -5.71
CA LYS A 41 13.91 10.08 -4.26
C LYS A 41 12.73 9.37 -3.59
N VAL A 42 12.97 8.16 -3.09
CA VAL A 42 11.93 7.33 -2.46
C VAL A 42 12.03 7.42 -0.94
N HIS A 43 10.89 7.43 -0.25
CA HIS A 43 10.80 7.37 1.20
C HIS A 43 9.64 6.48 1.63
N ILE A 44 9.87 5.50 2.50
CA ILE A 44 8.81 4.62 3.01
C ILE A 44 8.35 5.08 4.39
N PHE A 45 7.05 5.15 4.59
CA PHE A 45 6.37 5.42 5.85
C PHE A 45 5.58 4.19 6.29
N THR A 46 5.76 3.78 7.53
CA THR A 46 5.06 2.61 8.08
C THR A 46 4.66 2.80 9.53
N ALA A 47 3.66 2.05 9.99
CA ALA A 47 3.26 2.09 11.39
C ALA A 47 4.14 1.22 12.30
N HIS A 48 4.87 0.26 11.72
CA HIS A 48 5.82 -0.59 12.43
C HIS A 48 6.85 -1.19 11.47
N HIS A 49 8.04 -1.44 11.98
CA HIS A 49 9.14 -2.07 11.26
C HIS A 49 10.00 -2.83 12.27
N ASP A 50 10.03 -4.15 12.14
CA ASP A 50 10.91 -4.99 12.95
C ASP A 50 12.23 -5.23 12.21
N LYS A 51 13.29 -4.56 12.66
CA LYS A 51 14.62 -4.65 12.02
C LYS A 51 15.23 -6.06 12.10
N ASN A 52 14.75 -6.92 12.99
CA ASN A 52 15.20 -8.31 13.08
C ASN A 52 14.42 -9.25 12.14
N ARG A 53 13.29 -8.78 11.59
CA ARG A 53 12.40 -9.56 10.73
C ARG A 53 11.85 -8.67 9.61
N CYS A 54 12.75 -8.23 8.74
CA CYS A 54 12.44 -7.38 7.59
C CYS A 54 13.30 -7.75 6.38
N PHE A 55 12.96 -7.18 5.23
CA PHE A 55 13.79 -7.25 4.03
C PHE A 55 15.04 -6.39 4.19
N GLU A 56 16.19 -6.89 3.71
CA GLU A 56 17.50 -6.24 3.86
C GLU A 56 17.53 -4.84 3.23
N GLU A 57 16.78 -4.64 2.14
CA GLU A 57 16.66 -3.37 1.44
C GLU A 57 16.08 -2.26 2.33
N THR A 58 15.29 -2.62 3.34
CA THR A 58 14.70 -1.66 4.30
C THR A 58 15.68 -1.17 5.36
N ILE A 59 16.86 -1.79 5.47
CA ILE A 59 17.91 -1.44 6.43
C ILE A 59 19.27 -1.13 5.80
N SER A 60 19.50 -1.54 4.55
CA SER A 60 20.76 -1.32 3.80
C SER A 60 21.02 0.13 3.41
N GLY A 61 19.98 0.99 3.47
CA GLY A 61 20.09 2.42 3.17
C GLY A 61 19.77 2.81 1.72
N THR A 62 19.23 1.89 0.90
CA THR A 62 18.77 2.21 -0.48
C THR A 62 17.72 3.33 -0.49
N PHE A 63 16.83 3.33 0.51
CA PHE A 63 15.87 4.40 0.76
C PHE A 63 15.60 4.50 2.27
N PRO A 64 15.26 5.70 2.77
CA PRO A 64 14.85 5.88 4.16
C PRO A 64 13.51 5.22 4.46
N VAL A 65 13.41 4.65 5.66
CA VAL A 65 12.18 4.15 6.27
C VAL A 65 11.91 4.97 7.53
N THR A 66 10.70 5.54 7.65
CA THR A 66 10.26 6.26 8.85
C THR A 66 9.05 5.57 9.47
N VAL A 67 9.15 5.34 10.77
CA VAL A 67 8.13 4.63 11.54
C VAL A 67 7.38 5.61 12.43
N TYR A 68 6.05 5.59 12.37
CA TYR A 68 5.18 6.38 13.26
C TYR A 68 4.15 5.48 13.94
N GLY A 69 3.86 5.70 15.22
CA GLY A 69 2.73 5.01 15.86
C GLY A 69 2.99 3.55 16.26
N SER A 70 4.25 3.11 16.40
CA SER A 70 4.59 1.76 16.91
C SER A 70 3.93 1.41 18.25
N PHE A 71 3.59 2.42 19.06
CA PHE A 71 2.89 2.25 20.34
C PHE A 71 1.40 1.88 20.21
N LEU A 72 0.80 2.10 19.04
CA LEU A 72 -0.60 1.76 18.80
C LEU A 72 -0.76 0.23 18.70
N PRO A 73 -1.74 -0.37 19.39
CA PRO A 73 -1.87 -1.81 19.45
C PRO A 73 -2.24 -2.41 18.07
N ARG A 74 -1.73 -3.62 17.78
CA ARG A 74 -2.14 -4.41 16.59
C ARG A 74 -3.54 -5.00 16.73
N HIS A 75 -4.02 -5.16 17.96
CA HIS A 75 -5.34 -5.68 18.29
C HIS A 75 -5.70 -5.30 19.73
N VAL A 76 -6.99 -5.32 20.05
CA VAL A 76 -7.48 -5.17 21.42
C VAL A 76 -8.09 -6.51 21.85
N PHE A 77 -7.53 -7.16 22.87
CA PHE A 77 -7.92 -8.51 23.32
C PHE A 77 -8.01 -9.56 22.18
N TYR A 78 -7.04 -9.57 21.26
CA TYR A 78 -7.02 -10.43 20.06
C TYR A 78 -8.24 -10.25 19.13
N ARG A 79 -8.88 -9.07 19.19
CA ARG A 79 -10.00 -8.67 18.33
C ARG A 79 -9.69 -7.33 17.67
N LEU A 80 -10.53 -6.93 16.72
CA LEU A 80 -10.49 -5.62 16.06
C LEU A 80 -9.19 -5.33 15.28
N HIS A 81 -8.52 -6.36 14.78
CA HIS A 81 -7.28 -6.21 14.00
C HIS A 81 -7.40 -5.19 12.86
N ALA A 82 -8.49 -5.26 12.07
CA ALA A 82 -8.72 -4.32 10.97
C ALA A 82 -8.85 -2.87 11.45
N LEU A 83 -9.60 -2.63 12.53
CA LEU A 83 -9.76 -1.29 13.10
C LEU A 83 -8.42 -0.76 13.63
N CYS A 84 -7.65 -1.60 14.33
CA CYS A 84 -6.32 -1.25 14.80
C CYS A 84 -5.38 -0.92 13.63
N ALA A 85 -5.40 -1.71 12.55
CA ALA A 85 -4.63 -1.43 11.34
C ALA A 85 -5.02 -0.09 10.71
N TYR A 86 -6.31 0.23 10.63
CA TYR A 86 -6.80 1.50 10.11
C TYR A 86 -6.30 2.68 10.96
N LEU A 87 -6.45 2.60 12.29
CA LEU A 87 -5.98 3.65 13.20
C LEU A 87 -4.47 3.88 13.08
N ARG A 88 -3.70 2.79 12.96
CA ARG A 88 -2.25 2.83 12.75
C ARG A 88 -1.88 3.52 11.44
N CYS A 89 -2.54 3.18 10.33
CA CYS A 89 -2.30 3.81 9.04
C CYS A 89 -2.73 5.29 9.02
N LEU A 90 -3.87 5.61 9.63
CA LEU A 90 -4.35 6.98 9.77
C LEU A 90 -3.35 7.84 10.54
N PHE A 91 -2.79 7.31 11.64
CA PHE A 91 -1.76 8.00 12.40
C PHE A 91 -0.54 8.34 11.55
N VAL A 92 -0.03 7.37 10.76
CA VAL A 92 1.08 7.60 9.81
C VAL A 92 0.71 8.68 8.79
N ALA A 93 -0.49 8.62 8.21
CA ALA A 93 -0.96 9.61 7.24
C ALA A 93 -1.04 11.03 7.82
N PHE A 94 -1.49 11.17 9.07
CA PHE A 94 -1.48 12.46 9.78
C PHE A 94 -0.06 12.96 10.05
N CYS A 95 0.87 12.08 10.47
CA CYS A 95 2.28 12.45 10.61
C CYS A 95 2.87 12.94 9.28
N MET A 96 2.60 12.26 8.17
CA MET A 96 3.01 12.71 6.84
C MET A 96 2.37 14.06 6.48
N LEU A 97 1.10 14.27 6.81
CA LEU A 97 0.39 15.51 6.53
C LEU A 97 1.04 16.72 7.24
N PHE A 98 1.36 16.59 8.52
CA PHE A 98 1.80 17.70 9.35
C PHE A 98 3.32 17.86 9.46
N MET A 99 4.10 16.78 9.36
CA MET A 99 5.54 16.78 9.64
C MET A 99 6.41 16.76 8.39
N TRP A 100 5.84 16.47 7.22
CA TRP A 100 6.60 16.32 5.98
C TRP A 100 6.18 17.35 4.92
N PRO A 101 7.11 17.77 4.04
CA PRO A 101 6.74 18.50 2.83
C PRO A 101 5.85 17.64 1.93
N SER A 102 5.27 18.25 0.90
CA SER A 102 4.52 17.47 -0.09
C SER A 102 5.44 16.60 -0.94
N PHE A 103 4.88 15.54 -1.51
CA PHE A 103 5.54 14.64 -2.45
C PHE A 103 4.92 14.82 -3.83
N ASP A 104 5.65 14.44 -4.89
CA ASP A 104 5.13 14.47 -6.25
C ASP A 104 4.14 13.32 -6.45
N VAL A 105 4.50 12.14 -5.93
CA VAL A 105 3.67 10.93 -5.93
C VAL A 105 3.65 10.29 -4.54
N ILE A 106 2.47 9.87 -4.11
CA ILE A 106 2.30 9.04 -2.90
C ILE A 106 1.69 7.71 -3.32
N ILE A 107 2.40 6.63 -3.07
CA ILE A 107 1.91 5.26 -3.27
C ILE A 107 1.33 4.80 -1.93
N ALA A 108 0.02 4.58 -1.88
CA ALA A 108 -0.66 4.03 -0.72
C ALA A 108 -0.99 2.56 -0.95
N ASP A 109 -0.77 1.74 0.07
CA ASP A 109 -1.00 0.30 0.02
C ASP A 109 -1.89 -0.21 1.16
N GLN A 110 -2.60 -1.31 0.90
CA GLN A 110 -3.55 -2.03 1.75
C GLN A 110 -4.78 -1.20 2.17
N VAL A 111 -4.59 -0.09 2.85
CA VAL A 111 -5.65 0.62 3.56
C VAL A 111 -5.97 1.95 2.88
N SER A 112 -7.06 2.00 2.11
CA SER A 112 -7.49 3.19 1.34
C SER A 112 -7.95 4.39 2.17
N VAL A 113 -8.28 4.19 3.46
CA VAL A 113 -8.78 5.24 4.36
C VAL A 113 -7.78 6.40 4.58
N VAL A 114 -6.52 6.20 4.24
CA VAL A 114 -5.48 7.25 4.31
C VAL A 114 -5.59 8.26 3.16
N ILE A 115 -6.17 7.87 2.02
CA ILE A 115 -6.20 8.67 0.78
C ILE A 115 -6.81 10.07 0.98
N PRO A 116 -7.97 10.24 1.65
CA PRO A 116 -8.55 11.56 1.89
C PRO A 116 -7.59 12.52 2.63
N ILE A 117 -6.86 12.00 3.61
CA ILE A 117 -5.89 12.79 4.41
C ILE A 117 -4.71 13.20 3.53
N LEU A 118 -4.17 12.26 2.75
CA LEU A 118 -3.06 12.51 1.86
C LEU A 118 -3.42 13.53 0.76
N LYS A 119 -4.67 13.53 0.26
CA LYS A 119 -5.16 14.51 -0.73
C LYS A 119 -5.25 15.94 -0.20
N LEU A 120 -5.22 16.15 1.12
CA LEU A 120 -5.18 17.50 1.68
C LEU A 120 -3.92 18.26 1.23
N LYS A 121 -2.81 17.54 0.92
CA LYS A 121 -1.67 18.11 0.20
C LYS A 121 -1.94 18.10 -1.30
N ARG A 122 -2.60 19.15 -1.81
CA ARG A 122 -3.12 19.24 -3.19
C ARG A 122 -2.13 19.00 -4.33
N SER A 123 -0.82 19.06 -4.09
CA SER A 123 0.19 18.86 -5.14
C SER A 123 0.52 17.39 -5.42
N ALA A 124 0.22 16.48 -4.49
CA ALA A 124 0.59 15.07 -4.62
C ALA A 124 -0.39 14.29 -5.50
N LYS A 125 0.14 13.46 -6.41
CA LYS A 125 -0.64 12.41 -7.09
C LYS A 125 -0.66 11.15 -6.24
N ILE A 126 -1.83 10.59 -6.02
CA ILE A 126 -2.00 9.39 -5.19
C ILE A 126 -2.23 8.17 -6.07
N VAL A 127 -1.31 7.22 -5.98
CA VAL A 127 -1.45 5.88 -6.54
C VAL A 127 -1.85 4.94 -5.41
N PHE A 128 -2.97 4.24 -5.54
CA PHE A 128 -3.38 3.23 -4.59
C PHE A 128 -3.15 1.84 -5.17
N TYR A 129 -2.31 1.03 -4.53
CA TYR A 129 -2.11 -0.37 -4.90
C TYR A 129 -3.05 -1.25 -4.07
N CYS A 130 -3.99 -1.89 -4.74
CA CYS A 130 -4.94 -2.81 -4.12
C CYS A 130 -4.47 -4.25 -4.38
N HIS A 131 -3.90 -4.90 -3.35
CA HIS A 131 -3.54 -6.32 -3.43
C HIS A 131 -4.78 -7.20 -3.56
N PHE A 132 -5.78 -6.93 -2.75
CA PHE A 132 -7.09 -7.57 -2.76
C PHE A 132 -8.06 -6.71 -1.94
N PRO A 133 -9.36 -6.61 -2.30
CA PRO A 133 -10.30 -5.82 -1.51
C PRO A 133 -10.46 -6.36 -0.09
N ASP A 134 -10.34 -5.49 0.91
CA ASP A 134 -10.46 -5.87 2.33
C ASP A 134 -11.89 -6.38 2.64
N LEU A 135 -12.90 -5.87 1.92
CA LEU A 135 -14.28 -6.36 1.94
C LEU A 135 -14.38 -7.90 1.80
N LEU A 136 -13.48 -8.52 1.02
CA LEU A 136 -13.49 -9.95 0.75
C LEU A 136 -12.64 -10.77 1.73
N LEU A 137 -11.73 -10.13 2.47
CA LEU A 137 -10.95 -10.77 3.53
C LEU A 137 -11.77 -10.90 4.83
N ALA A 138 -12.82 -10.09 4.98
CA ALA A 138 -13.75 -10.18 6.10
C ALA A 138 -14.80 -11.27 5.88
N GLN A 139 -14.87 -12.25 6.79
CA GLN A 139 -15.95 -13.25 6.81
C GLN A 139 -17.29 -12.61 7.18
N HIS A 140 -18.26 -12.59 6.27
CA HIS A 140 -19.63 -12.11 6.49
C HIS A 140 -20.55 -13.21 7.09
N THR A 141 -20.09 -13.89 8.14
CA THR A 141 -20.74 -15.11 8.65
C THR A 141 -22.00 -14.88 9.49
N THR A 142 -22.19 -13.69 10.08
CA THR A 142 -23.34 -13.39 10.94
C THR A 142 -23.95 -12.02 10.62
N PHE A 143 -25.25 -11.86 10.88
CA PHE A 143 -25.97 -10.60 10.63
C PHE A 143 -25.34 -9.39 11.34
N LEU A 144 -24.90 -9.55 12.60
CA LEU A 144 -24.20 -8.51 13.36
C LEU A 144 -22.87 -8.11 12.71
N ARG A 145 -22.11 -9.09 12.22
CA ARG A 145 -20.83 -8.84 11.54
C ARG A 145 -21.04 -8.14 10.21
N LYS A 146 -22.10 -8.51 9.48
CA LYS A 146 -22.53 -7.82 8.26
C LYS A 146 -22.90 -6.36 8.55
N LEU A 147 -23.75 -6.10 9.55
CA LEU A 147 -24.17 -4.75 9.93
C LEU A 147 -23.00 -3.84 10.33
N TYR A 148 -22.05 -4.35 11.13
CA TYR A 148 -20.84 -3.62 11.51
C TYR A 148 -19.89 -3.37 10.32
N ARG A 149 -19.83 -4.30 9.36
CA ARG A 149 -18.85 -4.26 8.28
C ARG A 149 -19.31 -3.40 7.09
N THR A 150 -20.62 -3.36 6.80
CA THR A 150 -21.21 -2.48 5.77
C THR A 150 -20.68 -1.03 5.77
N PRO A 151 -20.62 -0.30 6.91
CA PRO A 151 -20.08 1.07 6.90
C PRO A 151 -18.58 1.11 6.60
N ILE A 152 -17.81 0.11 7.04
CA ILE A 152 -16.37 0.03 6.75
C ILE A 152 -16.14 -0.22 5.27
N ASP A 153 -16.90 -1.14 4.68
CA ASP A 153 -16.79 -1.49 3.27
C ASP A 153 -17.20 -0.31 2.37
N TYR A 154 -18.23 0.44 2.77
CA TYR A 154 -18.61 1.67 2.08
C TYR A 154 -17.51 2.74 2.16
N VAL A 155 -16.89 2.91 3.33
CA VAL A 155 -15.75 3.83 3.49
C VAL A 155 -14.57 3.38 2.63
N GLU A 156 -14.26 2.09 2.61
CA GLU A 156 -13.21 1.52 1.76
C GLU A 156 -13.48 1.81 0.28
N GLU A 157 -14.70 1.57 -0.20
CA GLU A 157 -15.06 1.85 -1.59
C GLU A 157 -14.91 3.34 -1.93
N VAL A 158 -15.47 4.21 -1.11
CA VAL A 158 -15.42 5.67 -1.34
C VAL A 158 -13.98 6.16 -1.34
N THR A 159 -13.18 5.78 -0.34
CA THR A 159 -11.81 6.27 -0.19
C THR A 159 -10.87 5.70 -1.26
N THR A 160 -11.08 4.45 -1.67
CA THR A 160 -10.38 3.85 -2.82
C THR A 160 -10.63 4.64 -4.11
N GLY A 161 -11.89 5.03 -4.35
CA GLY A 161 -12.29 5.85 -5.50
C GLY A 161 -11.70 7.27 -5.51
N MET A 162 -11.07 7.72 -4.42
CA MET A 162 -10.42 9.03 -4.35
C MET A 162 -8.97 8.99 -4.84
N ALA A 163 -8.36 7.84 -5.11
CA ALA A 163 -7.03 7.76 -5.70
C ALA A 163 -7.00 8.37 -7.11
N ASP A 164 -5.86 8.91 -7.53
CA ASP A 164 -5.68 9.40 -8.91
C ASP A 164 -5.39 8.24 -9.89
N LEU A 165 -4.79 7.16 -9.38
CA LEU A 165 -4.61 5.90 -10.09
C LEU A 165 -4.79 4.73 -9.13
N ILE A 166 -5.53 3.72 -9.55
CA ILE A 166 -5.72 2.47 -8.80
C ILE A 166 -5.00 1.36 -9.56
N LEU A 167 -4.14 0.63 -8.86
CA LEU A 167 -3.40 -0.51 -9.38
C LEU A 167 -3.85 -1.81 -8.72
N VAL A 168 -3.86 -2.90 -9.49
CA VAL A 168 -4.13 -4.25 -8.98
C VAL A 168 -3.11 -5.24 -9.54
N ASN A 169 -2.87 -6.32 -8.81
CA ASN A 169 -1.83 -7.29 -9.14
C ASN A 169 -2.13 -8.22 -10.32
N SER A 170 -3.36 -8.25 -10.83
CA SER A 170 -3.76 -9.17 -11.90
C SER A 170 -5.09 -8.79 -12.55
N ASN A 171 -5.37 -9.35 -13.73
CA ASN A 171 -6.69 -9.27 -14.35
C ASN A 171 -7.79 -9.95 -13.50
N PHE A 172 -7.44 -10.98 -12.73
CA PHE A 172 -8.35 -11.61 -11.78
C PHE A 172 -8.78 -10.60 -10.70
N THR A 173 -7.83 -9.93 -10.07
CA THR A 173 -8.11 -8.92 -9.04
C THR A 173 -8.83 -7.71 -9.62
N ALA A 174 -8.54 -7.30 -10.86
CA ALA A 174 -9.29 -6.26 -11.56
C ALA A 174 -10.79 -6.62 -11.70
N SER A 175 -11.08 -7.87 -12.05
CA SER A 175 -12.45 -8.37 -12.17
C SER A 175 -13.13 -8.42 -10.81
N THR A 176 -12.41 -8.92 -9.79
CA THR A 176 -12.88 -8.95 -8.40
C THR A 176 -13.18 -7.54 -7.88
N PHE A 177 -12.31 -6.57 -8.14
CA PHE A 177 -12.50 -5.16 -7.80
C PHE A 177 -13.80 -4.62 -8.40
N ALA A 178 -14.04 -4.86 -9.70
CA ALA A 178 -15.23 -4.37 -10.39
C ALA A 178 -16.54 -4.98 -9.84
N ASN A 179 -16.51 -6.25 -9.41
CA ASN A 179 -17.64 -6.94 -8.81
C ASN A 179 -17.89 -6.53 -7.35
N THR A 180 -16.84 -6.10 -6.65
CA THR A 180 -16.86 -5.73 -5.23
C THR A 180 -17.28 -4.28 -5.06
N PHE A 181 -16.63 -3.36 -5.77
CA PHE A 181 -16.87 -1.92 -5.70
C PHE A 181 -17.83 -1.48 -6.79
N ILE A 182 -19.10 -1.88 -6.63
CA ILE A 182 -20.17 -1.67 -7.62
C ILE A 182 -20.41 -0.20 -7.95
N HIS A 183 -20.25 0.71 -7.00
CA HIS A 183 -20.44 2.15 -7.21
C HIS A 183 -19.27 2.75 -7.98
N LEU A 184 -18.03 2.33 -7.70
CA LEU A 184 -16.88 2.72 -8.51
C LEU A 184 -17.01 2.18 -9.93
N ASN A 185 -17.43 0.91 -10.06
CA ASN A 185 -17.64 0.27 -11.35
C ASN A 185 -18.72 0.99 -12.18
N ALA A 186 -19.84 1.36 -11.56
CA ALA A 186 -20.92 2.12 -12.19
C ALA A 186 -20.48 3.52 -12.64
N LYS A 187 -19.52 4.14 -11.94
CA LYS A 187 -18.89 5.42 -12.34
C LYS A 187 -17.84 5.28 -13.45
N GLY A 188 -17.61 4.07 -13.96
CA GLY A 188 -16.60 3.82 -14.99
C GLY A 188 -15.16 3.78 -14.47
N ILE A 189 -14.95 3.79 -13.14
CA ILE A 189 -13.62 3.68 -12.55
C ILE A 189 -13.15 2.24 -12.71
N ARG A 190 -11.96 2.05 -13.31
CA ARG A 190 -11.34 0.74 -13.53
C ARG A 190 -9.89 0.79 -13.06
N PRO A 191 -9.43 -0.20 -12.28
CA PRO A 191 -8.02 -0.27 -11.91
C PRO A 191 -7.16 -0.66 -13.11
N ALA A 192 -5.94 -0.15 -13.17
CA ALA A 192 -4.94 -0.65 -14.09
C ALA A 192 -4.22 -1.87 -13.49
N VAL A 193 -3.84 -2.82 -14.34
CA VAL A 193 -3.16 -4.03 -13.90
C VAL A 193 -1.65 -3.80 -13.90
N LEU A 194 -1.03 -3.95 -12.74
CA LEU A 194 0.42 -3.98 -12.55
C LEU A 194 0.79 -5.25 -11.80
N TYR A 195 1.25 -6.26 -12.55
CA TYR A 195 1.73 -7.51 -11.98
C TYR A 195 2.94 -7.27 -11.07
N PRO A 196 3.04 -7.97 -9.93
CA PRO A 196 4.20 -7.89 -9.05
C PRO A 196 5.48 -8.25 -9.82
N ALA A 197 6.54 -7.51 -9.57
CA ALA A 197 7.86 -7.85 -10.07
C ALA A 197 8.42 -9.06 -9.30
N VAL A 198 9.28 -9.82 -9.96
CA VAL A 198 10.07 -10.89 -9.34
C VAL A 198 11.51 -10.71 -9.78
N ASN A 199 12.43 -10.68 -8.82
CA ASN A 199 13.85 -10.65 -9.13
C ASN A 199 14.29 -12.03 -9.66
N VAL A 200 14.42 -12.12 -10.98
CA VAL A 200 14.82 -13.36 -11.67
C VAL A 200 16.24 -13.80 -11.37
N ASP A 201 17.11 -12.88 -10.92
CA ASP A 201 18.51 -13.20 -10.59
C ASP A 201 18.62 -14.11 -9.37
N GLN A 202 17.64 -14.06 -8.46
CA GLN A 202 17.55 -14.95 -7.29
C GLN A 202 17.36 -16.42 -7.68
N PHE A 203 16.96 -16.71 -8.92
CA PHE A 203 16.66 -18.06 -9.41
C PHE A 203 17.73 -18.59 -10.38
N LYS A 204 18.84 -17.87 -10.58
CA LYS A 204 19.90 -18.24 -11.53
C LYS A 204 20.84 -19.34 -11.01
N GLU A 205 20.97 -19.51 -9.70
CA GLU A 205 21.79 -20.57 -9.13
C GLU A 205 20.95 -21.82 -8.84
N PRO A 206 21.38 -23.02 -9.28
CA PRO A 206 20.73 -24.24 -8.85
C PRO A 206 20.85 -24.33 -7.33
N SER A 207 19.71 -24.38 -6.63
CA SER A 207 19.68 -24.55 -5.19
C SER A 207 20.47 -25.80 -4.84
N SER A 208 21.64 -25.62 -4.22
CA SER A 208 22.41 -26.71 -3.64
C SER A 208 21.62 -27.23 -2.45
N PHE A 209 20.65 -28.10 -2.70
CA PHE A 209 20.07 -28.97 -1.68
C PHE A 209 21.22 -29.84 -1.19
N LYS A 210 21.69 -29.56 0.03
CA LYS A 210 22.46 -30.52 0.85
C LYS A 210 21.51 -31.12 1.86
#